data_AF-A0A957YK76-F1
#
_entry.id   AF-A0A957YK76-F1
#
_cell.length_a   1.000
_cell.length_b   1.000
_cell.length_c   1.000
_cell.angle_alpha   90.00
_cell.angle_beta   90.00
_cell.angle_gamma   90.00
#
_symmetry.space_group_name_H-M   'P 1'
#
loop_
_entity.id
_entity.type
_entity.pdbx_description
1 polymer ?
#
loop_
_entity_poly.entity_id
_entity_poly.type
_entity_poly.pdbx_seq_one_letter_code
_entity_poly.pdbx_strand_id
1 'polypeptide(L)'
;MTKTAQEKTIYINKDKRVNSELFDEIRLTKGLSRFQLAIDVELSPQTVRRVLVAGGDPRPSTVKKIGDYLDIPASKWYIEREPVGHESVSENNNS
;
A
#
# COMPACT_ATOMS: atom_id res chain seq x y z
N MET A 1 -21.84 -16.36 30.71
CA MET A 1 -20.69 -16.22 29.78
C MET A 1 -20.86 -14.89 29.05
N THR A 2 -19.94 -13.94 29.23
CA THR A 2 -19.99 -12.61 28.60
C THR A 2 -19.38 -12.69 27.20
N LYS A 3 -20.18 -12.38 26.16
CA LYS A 3 -19.68 -12.20 24.79
C LYS A 3 -18.87 -10.91 24.74
N THR A 4 -17.57 -11.00 24.57
CA THR A 4 -16.73 -9.84 24.28
C THR A 4 -16.80 -9.57 22.78
N ALA A 5 -17.60 -8.60 22.36
CA ALA A 5 -17.61 -8.16 20.98
C ALA A 5 -16.25 -7.51 20.67
N GLN A 6 -15.52 -8.04 19.68
CA GLN A 6 -14.35 -7.36 19.14
C GLN A 6 -14.83 -6.32 18.13
N GLU A 7 -14.54 -5.05 18.39
CA GLU A 7 -14.71 -3.99 17.41
C GLU A 7 -13.64 -4.13 16.33
N LYS A 8 -14.06 -4.32 15.07
CA LYS A 8 -13.17 -4.24 13.92
C LYS A 8 -13.36 -2.88 13.26
N THR A 9 -12.28 -2.10 13.17
CA THR A 9 -12.23 -0.87 12.38
C THR A 9 -12.23 -1.22 10.89
N ILE A 10 -13.20 -0.70 10.15
CA ILE A 10 -13.31 -0.91 8.71
C ILE A 10 -12.68 0.27 7.97
N TYR A 11 -11.79 -0.06 7.03
CA TYR A 11 -11.14 0.90 6.15
C TYR A 11 -11.68 0.76 4.72
N ILE A 12 -12.05 1.88 4.10
CA ILE A 12 -12.62 1.95 2.74
C ILE A 12 -11.65 1.43 1.67
N ASN A 13 -10.35 1.67 1.88
CA ASN A 13 -9.30 1.44 0.90
C ASN A 13 -8.42 0.23 1.27
N LYS A 14 -9.02 -0.95 1.49
CA LYS A 14 -8.25 -2.18 1.73
C LYS A 14 -7.24 -2.46 0.60
N ASP A 15 -7.63 -2.16 -0.63
CA ASP A 15 -6.88 -2.47 -1.85
C ASP A 15 -5.97 -1.34 -2.34
N LYS A 16 -6.10 -0.12 -1.79
CA LYS A 16 -5.28 1.04 -2.18
C LYS A 16 -4.57 1.62 -0.95
N ARG A 17 -3.42 1.03 -0.61
CA ARG A 17 -2.58 1.49 0.51
C ARG A 17 -1.51 2.48 0.09
N VAL A 18 -0.94 2.29 -1.10
CA VAL A 18 0.18 3.08 -1.63
C VAL A 18 -0.34 4.09 -2.63
N ASN A 19 0.26 5.27 -2.64
CA ASN A 19 -0.02 6.29 -3.65
C ASN A 19 0.66 5.92 -4.99
N SER A 20 0.21 4.82 -5.60
CA SER A 20 0.84 4.22 -6.79
C SER A 20 0.89 5.17 -7.99
N GLU A 21 -0.13 6.01 -8.15
CA GLU A 21 -0.22 7.03 -9.20
C GLU A 21 0.90 8.06 -9.04
N LEU A 22 1.09 8.60 -7.83
CA LEU A 22 2.20 9.51 -7.53
C LEU A 22 3.57 8.88 -7.83
N PHE A 23 3.76 7.60 -7.46
CA PHE A 23 5.01 6.90 -7.77
C PHE A 23 5.25 6.77 -9.28
N ASP A 24 4.21 6.43 -10.04
CA ASP A 24 4.32 6.25 -11.49
C ASP A 24 4.53 7.60 -12.20
N GLU A 25 3.87 8.67 -11.73
CA GLU A 25 4.08 10.04 -12.19
C GLU A 25 5.51 10.51 -11.97
N ILE A 26 6.03 10.43 -10.74
CA ILE A 26 7.40 10.88 -10.43
C ILE A 26 8.42 10.05 -11.21
N ARG A 27 8.23 8.73 -11.32
CA ARG A 27 9.07 7.87 -12.18
C ARG A 27 9.12 8.40 -13.62
N LEU A 28 7.97 8.75 -14.20
CA LEU A 28 7.88 9.26 -15.57
C LEU A 28 8.55 10.64 -15.71
N THR A 29 8.42 11.54 -14.72
CA THR A 29 9.12 12.83 -14.75
C THR A 29 10.63 12.69 -14.74
N LYS A 30 11.15 11.61 -14.14
CA LYS A 30 12.58 11.26 -14.14
C LYS A 30 13.01 10.51 -15.41
N GLY A 31 12.12 10.30 -16.39
CA GLY A 31 12.43 9.60 -17.64
C GLY A 31 12.70 8.10 -17.48
N LEU A 32 12.36 7.52 -16.33
CA LEU A 32 12.68 6.13 -16.02
C LEU A 32 11.61 5.21 -16.59
N SER A 33 12.00 4.15 -17.30
CA SER A 33 11.09 3.02 -17.56
C SER A 33 10.88 2.21 -16.27
N ARG A 34 9.81 1.40 -16.19
CA ARG A 34 9.60 0.49 -15.06
C ARG A 34 10.74 -0.52 -14.90
N PHE A 35 11.34 -0.93 -16.02
CA PHE A 35 12.47 -1.85 -16.05
C PHE A 35 13.75 -1.18 -15.54
N GLN A 36 14.02 0.06 -16.00
CA GLN A 36 15.18 0.83 -15.52
C GLN A 36 15.10 1.06 -14.01
N LEU A 37 13.93 1.49 -13.51
CA LEU A 37 13.70 1.61 -12.07
C LEU A 37 13.99 0.31 -11.32
N ALA A 38 13.56 -0.83 -11.85
CA ALA A 38 13.81 -2.14 -11.24
C ALA A 38 15.30 -2.48 -11.15
N ILE A 39 16.08 -2.13 -12.17
CA ILE A 39 17.55 -2.26 -12.15
C ILE A 39 18.15 -1.35 -11.09
N ASP A 40 17.80 -0.06 -11.12
CA ASP A 40 18.42 0.95 -10.26
C ASP A 40 18.15 0.71 -8.77
N VAL A 41 16.95 0.20 -8.44
CA VAL A 41 16.60 -0.17 -7.06
C VAL A 41 16.86 -1.65 -6.76
N GLU A 42 17.52 -2.40 -7.65
CA GLU A 42 17.87 -3.82 -7.47
C GLU A 42 16.68 -4.68 -7.01
N LEU A 43 15.54 -4.55 -7.70
CA LEU A 43 14.33 -5.32 -7.45
C LEU A 43 13.86 -6.03 -8.72
N SER A 44 13.08 -7.09 -8.57
CA SER A 44 12.44 -7.70 -9.75
C SER A 44 11.39 -6.75 -10.35
N PRO A 45 11.20 -6.74 -11.69
CA PRO A 45 10.18 -5.91 -12.33
C PRO A 45 8.76 -6.13 -11.76
N GLN A 46 8.45 -7.36 -11.37
CA GLN A 46 7.17 -7.70 -10.72
C GLN A 46 7.01 -7.02 -9.35
N THR A 47 8.09 -6.92 -8.58
CA THR A 47 8.08 -6.26 -7.27
C THR A 47 7.86 -4.75 -7.42
N VAL A 48 8.54 -4.12 -8.39
CA VAL A 48 8.31 -2.70 -8.75
C VAL A 48 6.87 -2.49 -9.22
N ARG A 49 6.34 -3.37 -10.08
CA ARG A 49 4.96 -3.29 -10.57
C ARG A 49 3.93 -3.26 -9.45
N ARG A 50 4.15 -3.99 -8.34
CA ARG A 50 3.23 -3.97 -7.18
C ARG A 50 3.15 -2.60 -6.50
N VAL A 51 4.18 -1.77 -6.60
CA VAL A 51 4.16 -0.39 -6.07
C VAL A 51 3.47 0.57 -7.04
N LEU A 52 3.70 0.39 -8.34
CA LEU A 52 3.24 1.33 -9.38
C LEU A 52 1.80 1.09 -9.88
N VAL A 53 1.14 0.01 -9.45
CA VAL A 53 -0.21 -0.35 -9.90
C VAL A 53 -1.16 -0.35 -8.71
N ALA A 54 -2.30 0.33 -8.86
CA ALA A 54 -3.37 0.30 -7.86
C ALA A 54 -3.87 -1.13 -7.63
N GLY A 55 -4.15 -1.50 -6.37
CA GLY A 55 -4.48 -2.88 -6.01
C GLY A 55 -3.26 -3.78 -5.78
N GLY A 56 -2.04 -3.26 -5.96
CA GLY A 56 -0.83 -3.97 -5.58
C GLY A 56 -0.70 -4.07 -4.06
N ASP A 57 -0.18 -5.20 -3.58
CA ASP A 57 0.20 -5.41 -2.16
C ASP A 57 1.73 -5.50 -2.03
N PRO A 58 2.46 -4.37 -2.16
CA PRO A 58 3.89 -4.34 -1.97
C PRO A 58 4.24 -4.39 -0.48
N ARG A 59 5.38 -4.99 -0.15
CA ARG A 59 5.91 -4.93 1.21
C ARG A 59 6.30 -3.47 1.54
N PRO A 60 6.13 -3.00 2.79
CA PRO A 60 6.52 -1.64 3.18
C PRO A 60 7.99 -1.30 2.88
N SER A 61 8.90 -2.27 3.00
CA SER A 61 10.31 -2.10 2.64
C SER A 61 10.52 -1.83 1.15
N THR A 62 9.69 -2.40 0.28
CA THR A 62 9.67 -2.13 -1.16
C THR A 62 9.22 -0.69 -1.43
N VAL A 63 8.14 -0.25 -0.79
CA VAL A 63 7.62 1.12 -0.92
C VAL A 63 8.68 2.12 -0.48
N LYS A 64 9.34 1.87 0.66
CA LYS A 64 10.44 2.70 1.15
C LYS A 64 11.58 2.79 0.13
N LYS A 65 12.10 1.65 -0.36
CA LYS A 65 13.25 1.64 -1.28
C LYS A 65 12.96 2.44 -2.56
N ILE A 66 11.77 2.25 -3.14
CA ILE A 66 11.38 2.98 -4.36
C ILE A 66 11.07 4.45 -4.06
N GLY A 67 10.41 4.75 -2.95
CA GLY A 67 10.06 6.11 -2.55
C GLY A 67 11.28 6.96 -2.27
N ASP A 68 12.26 6.39 -1.56
CA ASP A 68 13.57 7.02 -1.32
C ASP A 68 14.29 7.30 -2.64
N TYR A 69 14.36 6.33 -3.56
CA TYR A 69 15.01 6.50 -4.87
C TYR A 69 14.34 7.58 -5.75
N LEU A 70 13.01 7.68 -5.67
CA LEU A 70 12.24 8.67 -6.42
C LEU A 70 12.19 10.05 -5.74
N ASP A 71 12.83 10.23 -4.58
CA ASP A 71 12.77 11.45 -3.75
C ASP A 71 11.34 11.84 -3.34
N ILE A 72 10.48 10.85 -3.11
CA ILE A 72 9.11 11.08 -2.64
C ILE A 72 9.14 11.18 -1.12
N PRO A 73 8.62 12.25 -0.49
CA PRO A 73 8.54 12.34 0.96
C PRO A 73 7.72 11.19 1.56
N ALA A 74 8.19 10.62 2.68
CA ALA A 74 7.54 9.48 3.33
C ALA A 74 6.07 9.73 3.71
N SER A 75 5.70 10.98 4.01
CA SER A 75 4.32 11.39 4.28
C SER A 75 3.37 11.22 3.09
N LYS A 76 3.90 11.08 1.87
CA LYS A 76 3.11 10.92 0.64
C LYS A 76 3.07 9.49 0.12
N TRP A 77 3.76 8.55 0.77
CA TRP A 77 3.87 7.17 0.25
C TRP A 77 2.57 6.39 0.31
N TYR A 78 1.78 6.64 1.35
CA TYR A 78 0.56 5.90 1.63
C TYR A 78 -0.64 6.82 1.54
N ILE A 79 -1.77 6.28 1.10
CA ILE A 79 -3.04 6.98 1.08
C ILE A 79 -3.55 7.03 2.53
N GLU A 80 -3.91 8.23 2.99
CA GLU A 80 -4.53 8.38 4.31
C GLU A 80 -5.78 7.51 4.40
N ARG A 81 -5.86 6.75 5.48
CA ARG A 81 -6.97 5.84 5.72
C ARG A 81 -8.01 6.56 6.55
N GLU A 82 -9.11 6.93 5.91
CA GLU A 82 -10.29 7.37 6.65
C GLU A 82 -11.02 6.16 7.24
N PRO A 83 -11.23 6.09 8.57
CA PRO A 83 -12.10 5.09 9.18
C PRO A 83 -13.56 5.43 8.85
N VAL A 84 -14.33 4.47 8.34
CA VAL A 84 -15.77 4.68 8.01
C VAL A 84 -16.71 4.08 9.04
N GLY A 85 -16.20 3.29 9.98
CA GLY A 85 -17.00 2.79 11.08
C GLY A 85 -16.32 1.68 11.86
N HIS A 86 -17.00 1.29 12.94
CA HIS A 86 -16.69 0.13 13.78
C HIS A 86 -17.80 -0.90 13.54
N GLU A 87 -17.45 -2.10 13.07
CA GLU A 87 -18.39 -3.23 13.09
C GLU A 87 -18.06 -4.14 14.29
N SER A 88 -19.07 -4.37 15.13
CA SER A 88 -19.02 -5.37 16.20
C SER A 88 -19.31 -6.75 15.62
N VAL A 89 -18.28 -7.59 15.46
CA VAL A 89 -18.44 -8.97 15.00
C VAL A 89 -18.79 -9.85 16.19
N SER A 90 -19.95 -10.52 16.12
CA SER A 90 -20.35 -11.54 17.09
C SER A 90 -19.86 -12.90 16.61
N GLU A 91 -18.85 -13.49 17.25
CA GLU A 91 -18.48 -14.88 17.01
C GLU A 91 -19.58 -15.81 17.57
N ASN A 92 -20.26 -16.53 16.68
CA ASN A 92 -21.07 -17.67 17.06
C ASN A 92 -20.13 -18.88 17.11
N ASN A 93 -19.72 -19.24 18.33
CA ASN A 93 -19.06 -20.51 18.58
C ASN A 93 -20.10 -21.62 18.43
N ASN A 94 -20.22 -22.19 17.23
CA ASN A 94 -20.95 -23.45 17.05
C ASN A 94 -20.13 -24.57 17.71
N SER A 95 -20.72 -25.16 18.74
CA SER A 95 -20.24 -26.36 19.45
C SER A 95 -20.39 -27.60 18.60
#